data_AF-A0AAD4QM28-F1
#
_entry.id   AF-A0AAD4QM28-F1
#
_cell.length_a   1.000
_cell.length_b   1.000
_cell.length_c   1.000
_cell.angle_alpha   90.00
_cell.angle_beta   90.00
_cell.angle_gamma   90.00
#
_symmetry.space_group_name_H-M   'P 1'
#
loop_
_entity.id
_entity.type
_entity.pdbx_description
1 polymer ?
#
loop_
_entity_poly.entity_id
_entity_poly.type
_entity_poly.pdbx_seq_one_letter_code
_entity_poly.pdbx_strand_id
1 'polypeptide(L)'
;MNIKWANDASVHAGAFCSAQGIIKQLSDVGAALSTLIISLYTVRTLCFPETCPFVGQTHEGEGGRKKSLLWSIIVVACLWTTLGLLVTINIAVNGLHRFYGPTEYWCWIRAEYSVQRTATDFVFLWITAAFSTTIYAMIFLYFRGYIITNGWRVRFSRKRERINVLGPLKQACGLLFYPLVYMANILPLSVVRYSTFAHQHVPFGVVIFVDIIYLSSGFLNVALFAVTRPFLLPHDPPKPEGVSEIPHGNGIIVASHHESSSAHEHSTYGFQHSESPVSDYWPQPILLGEGG
;
A
#
# COMPACT_ATOMS: atom_id res chain seq x y z
N MET A 1 -24.66 -9.22 -8.73
CA MET A 1 -25.06 -9.54 -10.12
C MET A 1 -25.39 -11.03 -10.32
N ASN A 2 -24.68 -11.96 -9.69
CA ASN A 2 -24.88 -13.40 -9.87
C ASN A 2 -26.25 -13.95 -9.41
N ILE A 3 -26.96 -13.25 -8.52
CA ILE A 3 -28.30 -13.67 -8.05
C ILE A 3 -29.33 -13.78 -9.18
N LYS A 4 -29.20 -12.95 -10.24
CA LYS A 4 -30.08 -13.03 -11.41
C LYS A 4 -29.92 -14.38 -12.12
N TRP A 5 -28.68 -14.80 -12.36
CA TRP A 5 -28.38 -16.07 -13.03
C TRP A 5 -28.74 -17.28 -12.19
N ALA A 6 -28.65 -17.16 -10.86
CA ALA A 6 -29.13 -18.20 -9.95
C ALA A 6 -30.64 -18.39 -10.07
N ASN A 7 -31.42 -17.31 -10.21
CA ASN A 7 -32.87 -17.38 -10.39
C ASN A 7 -33.26 -17.89 -11.79
N ASP A 8 -32.56 -17.44 -12.83
CA ASP A 8 -32.86 -17.79 -14.23
C ASP A 8 -32.32 -19.18 -14.62
N ALA A 9 -31.55 -19.84 -13.74
CA ALA A 9 -30.84 -21.10 -13.96
C ALA A 9 -30.01 -21.18 -15.25
N SER A 10 -29.77 -20.03 -15.90
CA SER A 10 -29.11 -19.91 -17.19
C SER A 10 -28.58 -18.49 -17.39
N VAL A 11 -27.56 -18.35 -18.25
CA VAL A 11 -26.92 -17.06 -18.52
C VAL A 11 -27.23 -16.63 -19.95
N HIS A 12 -27.89 -15.49 -20.10
CA HIS A 12 -28.30 -14.97 -21.40
C HIS A 12 -27.40 -13.83 -21.89
N ALA A 13 -27.14 -13.78 -23.19
CA ALA A 13 -26.47 -12.64 -23.81
C ALA A 13 -27.35 -11.38 -23.75
N GLY A 14 -26.73 -10.22 -23.58
CA GLY A 14 -27.43 -8.93 -23.51
C GLY A 14 -26.62 -7.86 -22.80
N ALA A 15 -27.20 -6.67 -22.63
CA ALA A 15 -26.52 -5.53 -22.00
C ALA A 15 -26.08 -5.83 -20.56
N PHE A 16 -26.90 -6.54 -19.77
CA PHE A 16 -26.56 -6.94 -18.41
C PHE A 16 -25.33 -7.89 -18.37
N CYS A 17 -25.26 -8.81 -19.33
CA CYS A 17 -24.14 -9.73 -19.49
C CYS A 17 -22.85 -9.00 -19.86
N SER A 18 -22.92 -8.08 -20.84
CA SER A 18 -21.78 -7.27 -21.23
C SER A 18 -21.30 -6.37 -20.08
N ALA A 19 -22.22 -5.75 -19.33
CA ALA A 19 -21.87 -4.96 -18.15
C ALA A 19 -21.17 -5.80 -17.07
N GLN A 20 -21.64 -7.01 -16.80
CA GLN A 20 -20.98 -7.94 -15.88
C GLN A 20 -19.56 -8.28 -16.35
N GLY A 21 -19.39 -8.58 -17.64
CA GLY A 21 -18.09 -8.93 -18.22
C GLY A 21 -17.08 -7.77 -18.10
N ILE A 22 -17.53 -6.54 -18.35
CA ILE A 22 -16.74 -5.32 -18.17
C ILE A 22 -16.34 -5.18 -16.70
N ILE A 23 -17.29 -5.20 -15.77
CA ILE A 23 -17.03 -5.04 -14.34
C ILE A 23 -16.05 -6.11 -13.84
N LYS A 24 -16.22 -7.36 -14.28
CA LYS A 24 -15.32 -8.46 -13.94
C LYS A 24 -13.89 -8.16 -14.41
N GLN A 25 -13.71 -7.76 -15.67
CA GLN A 25 -12.39 -7.44 -16.20
C GLN A 25 -11.74 -6.24 -15.50
N LEU A 26 -12.50 -5.16 -15.23
CA LEU A 26 -11.96 -4.02 -14.47
C LEU A 26 -11.56 -4.41 -13.05
N SER A 27 -12.36 -5.26 -12.39
CA SER A 27 -12.08 -5.74 -11.04
C SER A 27 -10.80 -6.57 -11.00
N ASP A 28 -10.68 -7.57 -11.88
CA ASP A 28 -9.57 -8.53 -11.88
C ASP A 28 -8.24 -7.82 -12.21
N VAL A 29 -8.20 -7.04 -13.30
CA VAL A 29 -7.01 -6.27 -13.72
C VAL A 29 -6.70 -5.11 -12.78
N GLY A 30 -7.74 -4.40 -12.30
CA GLY A 30 -7.58 -3.27 -11.40
C GLY A 30 -6.99 -3.67 -10.06
N ALA A 31 -7.44 -4.79 -9.49
CA ALA A 31 -6.86 -5.35 -8.26
C ALA A 31 -5.39 -5.76 -8.46
N ALA A 32 -5.05 -6.37 -9.60
CA ALA A 32 -3.68 -6.74 -9.93
C ALA A 32 -2.75 -5.53 -10.01
N LEU A 33 -3.09 -4.54 -10.85
CA LEU A 33 -2.28 -3.33 -11.02
C LEU A 33 -2.15 -2.52 -9.72
N SER A 34 -3.23 -2.43 -8.93
CA SER A 34 -3.18 -1.77 -7.61
C SER A 34 -2.21 -2.48 -6.67
N THR A 35 -2.23 -3.82 -6.64
CA THR A 35 -1.30 -4.63 -5.83
C THR A 35 0.15 -4.41 -6.26
N LEU A 36 0.41 -4.32 -7.56
CA LEU A 36 1.75 -4.02 -8.09
C LEU A 36 2.22 -2.63 -7.67
N ILE A 37 1.36 -1.60 -7.80
CA ILE A 37 1.66 -0.22 -7.38
C ILE A 37 2.00 -0.17 -5.89
N ILE A 38 1.17 -0.80 -5.04
CA ILE A 38 1.40 -0.85 -3.58
C ILE A 38 2.73 -1.53 -3.27
N SER A 39 3.04 -2.64 -3.96
CA SER A 39 4.30 -3.38 -3.77
C SER A 39 5.52 -2.51 -4.13
N LEU A 40 5.46 -1.82 -5.27
CA LEU A 40 6.51 -0.91 -5.73
C LEU A 40 6.70 0.27 -4.78
N TYR A 41 5.61 0.86 -4.30
CA TYR A 41 5.67 1.94 -3.32
C TYR A 41 6.28 1.47 -2.00
N THR A 42 5.89 0.28 -1.53
CA THR A 42 6.38 -0.33 -0.29
C THR A 42 7.87 -0.60 -0.35
N VAL A 43 8.37 -1.18 -1.44
CA VAL A 43 9.81 -1.47 -1.54
C VAL A 43 10.65 -0.22 -1.70
N ARG A 44 10.15 0.78 -2.41
CA ARG A 44 10.83 2.07 -2.54
C ARG A 44 10.94 2.77 -1.19
N THR A 45 9.86 2.77 -0.41
CA THR A 45 9.84 3.42 0.92
C THR A 45 10.68 2.67 1.95
N LEU A 46 10.67 1.34 1.94
CA LEU A 46 11.39 0.53 2.94
C LEU A 46 12.85 0.30 2.60
N CYS A 47 13.17 -0.06 1.36
CA CYS A 47 14.53 -0.40 0.96
C CYS A 47 15.31 0.81 0.43
N PHE A 48 14.65 1.87 -0.01
CA PHE A 48 15.32 3.02 -0.63
C PHE A 48 14.90 4.37 -0.01
N PRO A 49 14.96 4.53 1.33
CA PRO A 49 14.45 5.72 2.02
C PRO A 49 15.11 7.02 1.54
N GLU A 50 16.40 6.98 1.22
CA GLU A 50 17.18 8.15 0.76
C GLU A 50 16.73 8.71 -0.61
N THR A 51 16.08 7.89 -1.43
CA THR A 51 15.60 8.27 -2.77
C THR A 51 14.09 8.48 -2.82
N CYS A 52 13.44 8.37 -1.67
CA CYS A 52 12.05 8.77 -1.51
C CYS A 52 12.01 10.28 -1.23
N PRO A 53 11.56 11.10 -2.19
CA PRO A 53 11.35 12.53 -1.95
C PRO A 53 10.31 12.80 -0.86
N PHE A 54 9.57 11.76 -0.45
CA PHE A 54 8.50 11.80 0.55
C PHE A 54 8.93 11.57 1.99
N VAL A 55 10.02 10.83 2.20
CA VAL A 55 10.41 10.36 3.55
C VAL A 55 11.46 11.28 4.18
N GLY A 56 12.19 12.07 3.37
CA GLY A 56 13.19 13.03 3.84
C GLY A 56 12.67 14.41 4.25
N GLN A 57 11.35 14.64 4.25
CA GLN A 57 10.76 15.91 4.69
C GLN A 57 10.09 15.76 6.07
N THR A 58 10.89 15.61 7.11
CA THR A 58 10.54 16.01 8.48
C THR A 58 10.70 17.52 8.68
N HIS A 59 10.28 18.31 7.69
CA HIS A 59 9.99 19.72 7.86
C HIS A 59 8.54 19.92 7.46
N GLU A 60 7.72 20.28 8.44
CA GLU A 60 6.29 20.59 8.39
C GLU A 60 6.00 21.78 7.47
N GLY A 61 6.33 21.66 6.19
CA GLY A 61 5.92 22.60 5.16
C GLY A 61 4.60 22.13 4.57
N GLU A 62 3.58 22.99 4.59
CA GLU A 62 2.28 22.77 3.94
C GLU A 62 2.41 22.33 2.45
N GLY A 63 3.52 22.69 1.81
CA GLY A 63 3.88 22.29 0.44
C GLY A 63 4.26 20.81 0.25
N GLY A 64 4.76 20.12 1.27
CA GLY A 64 5.11 18.70 1.21
C GLY A 64 3.88 17.81 1.07
N ARG A 65 2.85 18.05 1.90
CA ARG A 65 1.59 17.29 1.87
C ARG A 65 0.85 17.39 0.54
N LYS A 66 0.82 18.59 -0.06
CA LYS A 66 0.20 18.84 -1.38
C LYS A 66 0.85 18.01 -2.49
N LYS A 67 2.19 17.86 -2.47
CA LYS A 67 2.91 17.03 -3.44
C LYS A 67 2.58 15.54 -3.31
N SER A 68 2.34 15.01 -2.10
CA SER A 68 2.00 13.58 -1.86
C SER A 68 0.67 13.21 -2.46
N LEU A 69 -0.30 14.07 -2.16
CA LEU A 69 -1.66 13.90 -2.61
C LEU A 69 -1.71 14.00 -4.12
N LEU A 70 -0.99 14.96 -4.71
CA LEU A 70 -0.89 15.08 -6.16
C LEU A 70 -0.30 13.83 -6.82
N TRP A 71 0.81 13.28 -6.29
CA TRP A 71 1.38 12.04 -6.82
C TRP A 71 0.42 10.85 -6.72
N SER A 72 -0.27 10.72 -5.58
CA SER A 72 -1.26 9.65 -5.38
C SER A 72 -2.42 9.78 -6.35
N ILE A 73 -2.93 10.99 -6.56
CA ILE A 73 -3.99 11.29 -7.54
C ILE A 73 -3.53 10.96 -8.96
N ILE A 74 -2.31 11.34 -9.34
CA ILE A 74 -1.75 11.03 -10.67
C ILE A 74 -1.67 9.52 -10.87
N VAL A 75 -1.14 8.77 -9.91
CA VAL A 75 -1.01 7.30 -10.01
C VAL A 75 -2.39 6.64 -10.14
N VAL A 76 -3.37 7.08 -9.35
CA VAL A 76 -4.75 6.57 -9.43
C VAL A 76 -5.38 6.94 -10.76
N ALA A 77 -5.19 8.16 -11.26
CA ALA A 77 -5.69 8.58 -12.57
C ALA A 77 -5.06 7.76 -13.71
N CYS A 78 -3.75 7.51 -13.67
CA CYS A 78 -3.07 6.63 -14.62
C CYS A 78 -3.64 5.21 -14.59
N LEU A 79 -3.87 4.65 -13.40
CA LEU A 79 -4.48 3.33 -13.23
C LEU A 79 -5.86 3.27 -13.91
N TRP A 80 -6.77 4.18 -13.58
CA TRP A 80 -8.11 4.22 -14.18
C TRP A 80 -8.06 4.45 -15.69
N THR A 81 -7.13 5.28 -16.16
CA THR A 81 -6.91 5.52 -17.58
C THR A 81 -6.47 4.25 -18.29
N THR A 82 -5.51 3.50 -17.73
CA THR A 82 -5.08 2.21 -18.28
C THR A 82 -6.22 1.19 -18.33
N LEU A 83 -7.03 1.08 -17.28
CA LEU A 83 -8.18 0.17 -17.24
C LEU A 83 -9.24 0.55 -18.29
N GLY A 84 -9.61 1.83 -18.33
CA GLY A 84 -10.57 2.36 -19.31
C GLY A 84 -10.08 2.16 -20.74
N LEU A 85 -8.79 2.40 -21.00
CA LEU A 85 -8.17 2.21 -22.30
C LEU A 85 -8.20 0.73 -22.73
N LEU A 86 -7.82 -0.19 -21.85
CA LEU A 86 -7.86 -1.63 -22.12
C LEU A 86 -9.27 -2.09 -22.52
N VAL A 87 -10.29 -1.67 -21.79
CA VAL A 87 -11.69 -2.04 -22.08
C VAL A 87 -12.17 -1.39 -23.37
N THR A 88 -11.91 -0.09 -23.55
CA THR A 88 -12.39 0.68 -24.71
C THR A 88 -11.76 0.18 -26.01
N ILE A 89 -10.45 -0.10 -26.03
CA ILE A 89 -9.77 -0.65 -27.21
C ILE A 89 -10.39 -1.99 -27.61
N ASN A 90 -10.62 -2.90 -26.67
CA ASN A 90 -11.18 -4.22 -26.99
C ASN A 90 -12.63 -4.13 -27.50
N ILE A 91 -13.44 -3.23 -26.94
CA ILE A 91 -14.80 -2.95 -27.42
C ILE A 91 -14.76 -2.32 -28.82
N ALA A 92 -13.86 -1.37 -29.05
CA ALA A 92 -13.74 -0.67 -30.33
C ALA A 92 -13.31 -1.61 -31.47
N VAL A 93 -12.41 -2.56 -31.19
CA VAL A 93 -11.90 -3.51 -32.19
C VAL A 93 -12.88 -4.66 -32.46
N ASN A 94 -13.49 -5.23 -31.41
CA ASN A 94 -14.24 -6.48 -31.54
C ASN A 94 -15.77 -6.31 -31.46
N GLY A 95 -16.26 -5.15 -31.00
CA GLY A 95 -17.66 -4.89 -30.73
C GLY A 95 -18.13 -5.41 -29.37
N LEU A 96 -18.94 -4.62 -28.66
CA LEU A 96 -19.35 -4.86 -27.27
C LEU A 96 -20.00 -6.25 -27.05
N HIS A 97 -21.04 -6.58 -27.82
CA HIS A 97 -21.83 -7.80 -27.64
C HIS A 97 -21.16 -9.06 -28.19
N ARG A 98 -20.18 -8.88 -29.09
CA ARG A 98 -19.39 -9.99 -29.63
C ARG A 98 -18.23 -10.32 -28.70
N PHE A 99 -17.58 -9.32 -28.10
CA PHE A 99 -16.46 -9.53 -27.20
C PHE A 99 -16.88 -10.10 -25.84
N TYR A 100 -17.90 -9.51 -25.19
CA TYR A 100 -18.44 -10.00 -23.92
C TYR A 100 -19.67 -10.87 -24.15
N GLY A 101 -19.68 -12.07 -23.56
CA GLY A 101 -20.77 -13.02 -23.69
C GLY A 101 -20.82 -14.08 -22.59
N PRO A 102 -21.79 -15.00 -22.65
CA PRO A 102 -21.93 -16.07 -21.67
C PRO A 102 -20.79 -17.09 -21.82
N THR A 103 -20.13 -17.41 -20.71
CA THR A 103 -19.07 -18.43 -20.58
C THR A 103 -19.51 -19.47 -19.55
N GLU A 104 -20.58 -20.20 -19.88
CA GLU A 104 -21.30 -21.18 -19.05
C GLU A 104 -22.00 -20.58 -17.82
N TYR A 105 -21.24 -20.20 -16.79
CA TYR A 105 -21.80 -19.86 -15.46
C TYR A 105 -21.90 -18.36 -15.17
N TRP A 106 -21.21 -17.52 -15.95
CA TRP A 106 -21.25 -16.07 -15.84
C TRP A 106 -20.94 -15.44 -17.20
N CYS A 107 -20.99 -14.11 -17.24
CA CYS A 107 -20.61 -13.34 -18.41
C CYS A 107 -19.18 -12.82 -18.31
N TRP A 108 -18.40 -13.07 -19.36
CA TRP A 108 -17.00 -12.66 -19.45
C TRP A 108 -16.58 -12.59 -20.93
N ILE A 109 -15.28 -12.46 -21.19
CA ILE A 109 -14.71 -12.46 -22.55
C ILE A 109 -14.96 -13.84 -23.17
N ARG A 110 -15.57 -13.87 -24.37
CA ARG A 110 -15.94 -15.13 -25.04
C ARG A 110 -14.74 -16.03 -25.29
N ALA A 111 -14.97 -17.35 -25.27
CA ALA A 111 -13.94 -18.36 -25.48
C ALA A 111 -13.28 -18.29 -26.88
N GLU A 112 -14.00 -17.76 -27.88
CA GLU A 112 -13.48 -17.50 -29.24
C GLU A 112 -12.26 -16.57 -29.23
N TYR A 113 -12.17 -15.67 -28.25
CA TYR A 113 -11.08 -14.70 -28.09
C TYR A 113 -10.09 -15.14 -27.02
N SER A 114 -9.60 -16.37 -27.11
CA SER A 114 -8.71 -16.99 -26.10
C SER A 114 -7.40 -16.20 -25.90
N VAL A 115 -6.83 -15.67 -26.98
CA VAL A 115 -5.60 -14.85 -26.97
C VAL A 115 -5.85 -13.53 -26.25
N GLN A 116 -6.90 -12.81 -26.65
CA GLN A 116 -7.27 -11.52 -26.05
C GLN A 116 -7.59 -11.70 -24.58
N ARG A 117 -8.39 -12.71 -24.21
CA ARG A 117 -8.70 -13.02 -22.81
C ARG A 117 -7.45 -13.27 -21.97
N THR A 118 -6.48 -13.98 -22.52
CA THR A 118 -5.21 -14.23 -21.81
C THR A 118 -4.39 -12.95 -21.68
N ALA A 119 -4.28 -12.17 -22.76
CA ALA A 119 -3.49 -10.96 -22.80
C ALA A 119 -4.07 -9.81 -21.94
N THR A 120 -5.40 -9.66 -21.90
CA THR A 120 -6.05 -8.52 -21.25
C THR A 120 -6.42 -8.76 -19.80
N ASP A 121 -6.28 -9.99 -19.31
CA ASP A 121 -6.67 -10.36 -17.95
C ASP A 121 -5.54 -11.12 -17.24
N PHE A 122 -5.27 -12.36 -17.68
CA PHE A 122 -4.31 -13.25 -17.01
C PHE A 122 -2.87 -12.74 -17.01
N VAL A 123 -2.41 -12.12 -18.10
CA VAL A 123 -1.04 -11.58 -18.16
C VAL A 123 -0.80 -10.58 -17.05
N PHE A 124 -1.77 -9.71 -16.73
CA PHE A 124 -1.64 -8.74 -15.64
C PHE A 124 -1.63 -9.41 -14.26
N LEU A 125 -2.44 -10.44 -14.06
CA LEU A 125 -2.46 -11.23 -12.82
C LEU A 125 -1.10 -11.91 -12.60
N TRP A 126 -0.55 -12.57 -13.61
CA TRP A 126 0.74 -13.29 -13.52
C TRP A 126 1.94 -12.34 -13.41
N ILE A 127 1.96 -11.24 -14.16
CA ILE A 127 3.00 -10.21 -14.02
C ILE A 127 2.97 -9.68 -12.59
N THR A 128 1.79 -9.29 -12.09
CA THR A 128 1.66 -8.80 -10.71
C THR A 128 2.13 -9.84 -9.71
N ALA A 129 1.73 -11.10 -9.87
CA ALA A 129 2.15 -12.21 -9.01
C ALA A 129 3.67 -12.37 -8.97
N ALA A 130 4.33 -12.38 -10.14
CA ALA A 130 5.78 -12.53 -10.24
C ALA A 130 6.54 -11.33 -9.65
N PHE A 131 6.13 -10.11 -10.00
CA PHE A 131 6.77 -8.90 -9.50
C PHE A 131 6.55 -8.71 -8.00
N SER A 132 5.32 -8.89 -7.50
CA SER A 132 5.06 -8.80 -6.05
C SER A 132 5.85 -9.85 -5.29
N THR A 133 5.86 -11.12 -5.73
CA THR A 133 6.67 -12.16 -5.09
C THR A 133 8.16 -11.79 -5.04
N THR A 134 8.71 -11.29 -6.15
CA THR A 134 10.12 -10.86 -6.25
C THR A 134 10.41 -9.68 -5.32
N ILE A 135 9.54 -8.67 -5.30
CA ILE A 135 9.69 -7.47 -4.48
C ILE A 135 9.68 -7.83 -3.00
N TYR A 136 8.73 -8.64 -2.55
CA TYR A 136 8.64 -9.02 -1.14
C TYR A 136 9.77 -9.98 -0.73
N ALA A 137 10.25 -10.84 -1.63
CA ALA A 137 11.47 -11.61 -1.40
C ALA A 137 12.69 -10.69 -1.21
N MET A 138 12.80 -9.61 -2.00
CA MET A 138 13.86 -8.61 -1.81
C MET A 138 13.72 -7.89 -0.46
N ILE A 139 12.51 -7.49 -0.07
CA ILE A 139 12.24 -6.89 1.24
C ILE A 139 12.64 -7.85 2.38
N PHE A 140 12.33 -9.13 2.25
CA PHE A 140 12.75 -10.14 3.23
C PHE A 140 14.27 -10.22 3.38
N LEU A 141 14.99 -10.28 2.25
CA LEU A 141 16.46 -10.33 2.26
C LEU A 141 17.08 -9.05 2.81
N TYR A 142 16.44 -7.89 2.57
CA TYR A 142 16.82 -6.60 3.16
C TYR A 142 16.70 -6.64 4.69
N PHE A 143 15.55 -7.03 5.25
CA PHE A 143 15.37 -7.11 6.70
C PHE A 143 16.24 -8.19 7.37
N ARG A 144 16.62 -9.24 6.64
CA ARG A 144 17.58 -10.25 7.12
C ARG A 144 19.02 -9.74 7.17
N GLY A 145 19.32 -8.57 6.59
CA GLY A 145 20.65 -7.98 6.53
C GLY A 145 21.56 -8.59 5.46
N TYR A 146 20.98 -9.25 4.44
CA TYR A 146 21.73 -9.75 3.28
C TYR A 146 21.83 -8.72 2.16
N ILE A 147 20.86 -7.81 2.07
CA ILE A 147 20.84 -6.73 1.08
C ILE A 147 21.04 -5.41 1.82
N ILE A 148 22.06 -4.66 1.41
CA ILE A 148 22.34 -3.30 1.87
C ILE A 148 22.10 -2.38 0.68
N THR A 149 21.31 -1.34 0.89
CA THR A 149 20.99 -0.34 -0.13
C THR A 149 21.63 0.99 0.24
N ASN A 150 22.49 1.51 -0.65
CA ASN A 150 23.09 2.84 -0.51
C ASN A 150 22.62 3.69 -1.69
N GLY A 151 21.70 4.63 -1.47
CA GLY A 151 20.94 5.26 -2.55
C GLY A 151 20.31 4.22 -3.48
N TRP A 152 20.52 4.33 -4.79
CA TRP A 152 19.98 3.37 -5.79
C TRP A 152 20.78 2.06 -5.93
N ARG A 153 21.92 1.90 -5.24
CA ARG A 153 22.79 0.72 -5.41
C ARG A 153 22.44 -0.38 -4.42
N VAL A 154 22.05 -1.53 -4.96
CA VAL A 154 21.81 -2.77 -4.21
C VAL A 154 23.13 -3.53 -4.08
N ARG A 155 23.58 -3.79 -2.84
CA ARG A 155 24.75 -4.62 -2.55
C ARG A 155 24.33 -5.86 -1.78
N PHE A 156 24.76 -7.02 -2.25
CA PHE A 156 24.58 -8.28 -1.54
C PHE A 156 25.77 -8.51 -0.61
N SER A 157 25.53 -8.48 0.70
CA SER A 157 26.53 -8.87 1.68
C SER A 157 26.39 -10.36 1.99
N ARG A 158 27.48 -11.10 1.82
CA ARG A 158 27.55 -12.53 2.18
C ARG A 158 27.61 -12.73 3.70
N LYS A 159 27.95 -11.68 4.45
CA LYS A 159 28.03 -11.68 5.92
C LYS A 159 26.82 -10.93 6.47
N ARG A 160 26.05 -11.60 7.32
CA ARG A 160 24.85 -11.02 7.95
C ARG A 160 25.23 -9.77 8.75
N GLU A 161 24.93 -8.61 8.20
CA GLU A 161 25.10 -7.36 8.92
C GLU A 161 23.85 -7.18 9.81
N ARG A 162 24.05 -7.08 11.12
CA ARG A 162 22.94 -6.88 12.05
C ARG A 162 22.48 -5.43 11.93
N ILE A 163 21.54 -5.18 11.03
CA ILE A 163 20.79 -3.93 11.07
C ILE A 163 20.01 -3.96 12.40
N ASN A 164 20.30 -3.02 13.32
CA ASN A 164 19.68 -2.91 14.65
C ASN A 164 18.23 -2.40 14.55
N VAL A 165 17.42 -3.07 13.73
CA VAL A 165 15.97 -2.85 13.58
C VAL A 165 15.23 -4.08 14.11
N LEU A 166 15.46 -4.40 15.38
CA LEU A 166 14.81 -5.51 16.07
C LEU A 166 13.29 -5.28 16.25
N GLY A 167 12.84 -4.02 16.28
CA GLY A 167 11.42 -3.65 16.27
C GLY A 167 10.74 -3.82 14.88
N PRO A 168 11.30 -3.28 13.79
CA PRO A 168 10.75 -3.42 12.43
C PRO A 168 10.72 -4.85 11.88
N LEU A 169 11.57 -5.76 12.37
CA LEU A 169 11.62 -7.16 11.91
C LEU A 169 10.29 -7.92 12.12
N LYS A 170 9.57 -7.66 13.22
CA LYS A 170 8.28 -8.31 13.50
C LYS A 170 7.17 -7.78 12.57
N GLN A 171 7.18 -6.47 12.29
CA GLN A 171 6.29 -5.84 11.29
C GLN A 171 6.64 -6.27 9.85
N ALA A 172 7.92 -6.44 9.53
CA ALA A 172 8.41 -6.91 8.24
C ALA A 172 8.02 -8.36 7.94
N CYS A 173 8.07 -9.25 8.92
CA CYS A 173 7.58 -10.63 8.76
C CYS A 173 6.07 -10.67 8.47
N GLY A 174 5.28 -9.79 9.11
CA GLY A 174 3.85 -9.65 8.83
C GLY A 174 3.57 -9.22 7.38
N LEU A 175 4.46 -8.43 6.80
CA LEU A 175 4.35 -7.94 5.42
C LEU A 175 4.53 -9.07 4.39
N LEU A 176 5.23 -10.16 4.71
CA LEU A 176 5.44 -11.29 3.78
C LEU A 176 4.19 -12.15 3.53
N PHE A 177 3.16 -12.03 4.37
CA PHE A 177 1.91 -12.74 4.16
C PHE A 177 1.11 -12.19 2.97
N TYR A 178 1.30 -10.91 2.61
CA TYR A 178 0.60 -10.27 1.49
C TYR A 178 0.80 -10.99 0.14
N PRO A 179 2.03 -11.21 -0.35
CA PRO A 179 2.26 -11.93 -1.62
C PRO A 179 1.88 -13.41 -1.52
N LEU A 180 2.02 -14.05 -0.36
CA LEU A 180 1.63 -15.46 -0.18
C LEU A 180 0.12 -15.64 -0.30
N VAL A 181 -0.65 -14.76 0.34
CA VAL A 181 -2.11 -14.74 0.22
C VAL A 181 -2.52 -14.44 -1.23
N TYR A 182 -1.84 -13.50 -1.89
CA TYR A 182 -2.09 -13.22 -3.30
C TYR A 182 -1.84 -14.45 -4.18
N MET A 183 -0.69 -15.13 -4.03
CA MET A 183 -0.38 -16.37 -4.74
C MET A 183 -1.37 -17.50 -4.45
N ALA A 184 -1.78 -17.65 -3.19
CA ALA A 184 -2.76 -18.65 -2.77
C ALA A 184 -4.14 -18.43 -3.42
N ASN A 185 -4.48 -17.20 -3.79
CA ASN A 185 -5.72 -16.88 -4.51
C ASN A 185 -5.57 -17.03 -6.04
N ILE A 186 -4.47 -16.53 -6.62
CA ILE A 186 -4.28 -16.51 -8.08
C ILE A 186 -3.96 -17.88 -8.66
N LEU A 187 -3.18 -18.70 -7.95
CA LEU A 187 -2.71 -19.98 -8.45
C LEU A 187 -3.85 -20.99 -8.69
N PRO A 188 -4.74 -21.31 -7.72
CA PRO A 188 -5.84 -22.24 -7.96
C PRO A 188 -6.81 -21.73 -9.02
N LEU A 189 -7.06 -20.40 -9.06
CA LEU A 189 -7.89 -19.78 -10.10
C LEU A 189 -7.28 -20.04 -11.47
N SER A 190 -5.99 -19.78 -11.63
CA SER A 190 -5.30 -19.97 -12.91
C SER A 190 -5.31 -21.43 -13.35
N VAL A 191 -5.10 -22.38 -12.43
CA VAL A 191 -5.11 -23.83 -12.74
C VAL A 191 -6.48 -24.26 -13.27
N VAL A 192 -7.56 -23.89 -12.57
CA VAL A 192 -8.93 -24.22 -13.02
C VAL A 192 -9.20 -23.59 -14.39
N ARG A 193 -8.85 -22.32 -14.58
CA ARG A 193 -9.08 -21.60 -15.84
C ARG A 193 -8.30 -22.23 -16.99
N TYR A 194 -7.00 -22.46 -16.85
CA TYR A 194 -6.21 -23.10 -17.89
C TYR A 194 -6.68 -24.53 -18.18
N SER A 195 -7.12 -25.28 -17.17
CA SER A 195 -7.72 -26.61 -17.35
C SER A 195 -8.98 -26.55 -18.22
N THR A 196 -9.87 -25.58 -17.98
CA THR A 196 -11.04 -25.35 -18.85
C THR A 196 -10.65 -24.93 -20.27
N PHE A 197 -9.52 -24.23 -20.45
CA PHE A 197 -9.05 -23.80 -21.77
C PHE A 197 -8.44 -24.97 -22.54
N ALA A 198 -7.90 -25.96 -21.85
CA ALA A 198 -7.45 -27.23 -22.42
C ALA A 198 -8.60 -28.22 -22.70
N HIS A 199 -9.86 -27.74 -22.68
CA HIS A 199 -11.07 -28.53 -22.88
C HIS A 199 -11.22 -29.70 -21.88
N GLN A 200 -10.58 -29.61 -20.71
CA GLN A 200 -10.78 -30.58 -19.64
C GLN A 200 -12.08 -30.25 -18.88
N HIS A 201 -12.85 -31.29 -18.57
CA HIS A 201 -14.09 -31.13 -17.82
C HIS A 201 -13.80 -30.91 -16.34
N VAL A 202 -13.87 -29.66 -15.89
CA VAL A 202 -13.72 -29.30 -14.47
C VAL A 202 -15.10 -29.27 -13.82
N PRO A 203 -15.33 -30.00 -12.71
CA PRO A 203 -16.62 -29.98 -12.02
C PRO A 203 -17.01 -28.58 -11.55
N PHE A 204 -18.28 -28.22 -11.71
CA PHE A 204 -18.85 -26.93 -11.30
C PHE A 204 -18.47 -26.55 -9.85
N GLY A 205 -18.54 -27.50 -8.91
CA GLY A 205 -18.21 -27.24 -7.51
C GLY A 205 -16.77 -26.75 -7.30
N VAL A 206 -15.81 -27.27 -8.07
CA VAL A 206 -14.40 -26.84 -7.99
C VAL A 206 -14.24 -25.42 -8.53
N VAL A 207 -14.90 -25.11 -9.65
CA VAL A 207 -14.87 -23.77 -10.27
C VAL A 207 -15.40 -22.72 -9.30
N ILE A 208 -16.57 -22.96 -8.71
CA ILE A 208 -17.19 -22.03 -7.76
C ILE A 208 -16.36 -21.88 -6.48
N PHE A 209 -15.85 -22.98 -5.92
CA PHE A 209 -15.04 -22.94 -4.71
C PHE A 209 -13.79 -22.05 -4.88
N VAL A 210 -13.08 -22.22 -5.99
CA VAL A 210 -11.90 -21.43 -6.30
C VAL A 210 -12.25 -19.97 -6.59
N ASP A 211 -13.36 -19.70 -7.29
CA ASP A 211 -13.83 -18.34 -7.52
C ASP A 211 -14.23 -17.65 -6.19
N ILE A 212 -14.82 -18.36 -5.22
CA ILE A 212 -15.13 -17.82 -3.88
C ILE A 212 -13.84 -17.42 -3.15
N ILE A 213 -12.81 -18.27 -3.17
CA ILE A 213 -11.51 -17.96 -2.57
C ILE A 213 -10.94 -16.69 -3.21
N TYR A 214 -10.93 -16.62 -4.54
CA TYR A 214 -10.42 -15.46 -5.25
C TYR A 214 -11.22 -14.18 -4.94
N LEU A 215 -12.56 -14.25 -4.95
CA LEU A 215 -13.44 -13.13 -4.62
C LEU A 215 -13.31 -12.68 -3.16
N SER A 216 -12.90 -13.58 -2.25
CA SER A 216 -12.63 -13.26 -0.85
C SER A 216 -11.31 -12.53 -0.61
N SER A 217 -10.46 -12.39 -1.63
CA SER A 217 -9.14 -11.76 -1.52
C SER A 217 -9.17 -10.34 -0.94
N GLY A 218 -10.21 -9.55 -1.25
CA GLY A 218 -10.41 -8.23 -0.66
C GLY A 218 -10.57 -8.27 0.86
N PHE A 219 -11.38 -9.21 1.37
CA PHE A 219 -11.54 -9.43 2.80
C PHE A 219 -10.23 -9.88 3.44
N LEU A 220 -9.50 -10.81 2.82
CA LEU A 220 -8.21 -11.29 3.30
C LEU A 220 -7.18 -10.14 3.39
N ASN A 221 -7.14 -9.25 2.40
CA ASN A 221 -6.25 -8.09 2.40
C ASN A 221 -6.59 -7.09 3.52
N VAL A 222 -7.87 -6.83 3.78
CA VAL A 222 -8.31 -5.95 4.88
C VAL A 222 -8.02 -6.58 6.25
N ALA A 223 -8.31 -7.87 6.41
CA ALA A 223 -7.99 -8.60 7.63
C ALA A 223 -6.48 -8.58 7.91
N LEU A 224 -5.67 -8.79 6.87
CA LEU A 224 -4.21 -8.73 6.97
C LEU A 224 -3.73 -7.32 7.36
N PHE A 225 -4.35 -6.27 6.82
CA PHE A 225 -4.05 -4.89 7.20
C PHE A 225 -4.39 -4.60 8.67
N ALA A 226 -5.58 -5.01 9.12
CA ALA A 226 -6.01 -4.84 10.50
C ALA A 226 -5.06 -5.55 11.50
N VAL A 227 -4.61 -6.78 11.17
CA VAL A 227 -3.71 -7.55 12.02
C VAL A 227 -2.28 -7.00 12.01
N THR A 228 -1.79 -6.48 10.87
CA THR A 228 -0.41 -6.00 10.75
C THR A 228 -0.21 -4.57 11.26
N ARG A 229 -1.24 -3.73 11.26
CA ARG A 229 -1.17 -2.32 11.70
C ARG A 229 -2.31 -1.93 12.68
N PRO A 230 -2.35 -2.52 13.89
CA PRO A 230 -3.39 -2.19 14.87
C PRO A 230 -3.35 -0.73 15.33
N PHE A 231 -2.20 -0.05 15.26
CA PHE A 231 -1.99 1.34 15.69
C PHE A 231 -2.60 2.42 14.79
N LEU A 232 -3.15 2.07 13.62
CA LEU A 232 -3.89 3.01 12.75
C LEU A 232 -5.40 2.98 13.01
N LEU A 233 -5.85 2.13 13.93
CA LEU A 233 -7.20 2.22 14.47
C LEU A 233 -7.26 3.42 15.42
N PRO A 234 -8.35 4.21 15.43
CA PRO A 234 -8.49 5.34 16.34
C PRO A 234 -8.27 4.86 17.78
N HIS A 235 -7.14 5.25 18.37
CA HIS A 235 -6.96 5.21 19.81
C HIS A 235 -7.30 6.59 20.35
N ASP A 236 -8.11 6.61 21.41
CA ASP A 236 -8.37 7.84 22.12
C ASP A 236 -7.04 8.45 22.57
N PRO A 237 -6.78 9.74 22.30
CA PRO A 237 -5.58 10.38 22.81
C PRO A 237 -5.59 10.29 24.34
N PRO A 238 -4.43 10.02 24.98
CA PRO A 238 -4.36 9.99 26.43
C PRO A 238 -4.86 11.32 26.99
N LYS A 239 -5.86 11.23 27.86
CA LYS A 239 -6.45 12.37 28.57
C LYS A 239 -5.31 13.10 29.29
N PRO A 240 -5.11 14.41 29.08
CA PRO A 240 -4.08 15.13 29.82
C PRO A 240 -4.40 14.99 31.30
N GLU A 241 -3.51 14.33 32.04
CA GLU A 241 -3.56 14.33 33.50
C GLU A 241 -3.50 15.79 33.92
N GLY A 242 -4.54 16.22 34.65
CA GLY A 242 -4.67 17.60 35.09
C GLY A 242 -3.41 18.01 35.82
N VAL A 243 -2.77 19.07 35.31
CA VAL A 243 -1.72 19.78 36.03
C VAL A 243 -2.33 20.22 37.36
N SER A 244 -2.02 19.50 38.43
CA SER A 244 -2.30 19.93 39.78
C SER A 244 -1.46 21.17 40.05
N GLU A 245 -2.14 22.32 40.13
CA GLU A 245 -1.57 23.61 40.53
C GLU A 245 -0.78 23.44 41.84
N ILE A 246 0.52 23.76 41.81
CA ILE A 246 1.33 23.89 43.02
C ILE A 246 1.06 25.29 43.57
N PRO A 247 0.61 25.45 44.83
CA PRO A 247 0.35 26.76 45.40
C PRO A 247 1.66 27.51 45.64
N HIS A 248 1.68 28.79 45.28
CA HIS A 248 2.72 29.74 45.68
C HIS A 248 2.90 29.74 47.21
N GLY A 249 4.11 29.41 47.67
CA GLY A 249 4.50 29.47 49.08
C GLY A 249 5.98 29.79 49.22
N ASN A 250 6.29 30.75 50.09
CA ASN A 250 7.56 31.48 50.20
C ASN A 250 8.78 30.62 50.58
N GLY A 251 9.96 31.16 50.23
CA GLY A 251 11.23 30.43 50.15
C GLY A 251 11.85 29.95 51.45
N ILE A 252 12.78 29.00 51.28
CA ILE A 252 13.83 28.64 52.23
C ILE A 252 15.10 28.31 51.42
N ILE A 253 16.19 29.01 51.74
CA ILE A 253 17.55 28.73 51.29
C ILE A 253 18.02 27.45 51.98
N VAL A 254 18.46 26.45 51.21
CA VAL A 254 19.30 25.36 51.73
C VAL A 254 20.47 25.18 50.77
N ALA A 255 21.66 25.50 51.29
CA ALA A 255 22.95 25.25 50.66
C ALA A 255 23.38 23.79 50.85
N SER A 256 24.46 23.42 50.15
CA SER A 256 25.26 22.18 50.24
C SER A 256 24.89 21.11 49.19
N HIS A 257 25.80 20.36 48.55
CA HIS A 257 27.21 20.07 48.85
C HIS A 257 28.01 19.88 47.55
N HIS A 258 29.29 20.27 47.63
CA HIS A 258 30.40 19.91 46.75
C HIS A 258 30.56 18.38 46.67
N GLU A 259 30.75 17.82 45.47
CA GLU A 259 31.69 16.69 45.29
C GLU A 259 32.32 16.74 43.90
N SER A 260 33.63 17.01 43.90
CA SER A 260 34.50 16.99 42.73
C SER A 260 34.98 15.57 42.47
N SER A 261 34.95 15.12 41.22
CA SER A 261 35.94 14.17 40.72
C SER A 261 36.42 14.56 39.32
N SER A 262 37.63 15.14 39.31
CA SER A 262 38.69 15.03 38.30
C SER A 262 38.76 13.64 37.62
N ALA A 263 39.25 13.44 36.39
CA ALA A 263 39.92 14.27 35.39
C ALA A 263 39.93 13.48 34.05
N HIS A 264 39.93 14.18 32.92
CA HIS A 264 40.96 14.03 31.87
C HIS A 264 40.82 15.13 30.80
N GLU A 265 41.89 15.91 30.67
CA GLU A 265 42.30 16.80 29.57
C GLU A 265 42.18 16.11 28.20
N HIS A 266 42.16 16.73 27.01
CA HIS A 266 42.60 18.03 26.53
C HIS A 266 42.04 18.16 25.08
N SER A 267 41.55 19.32 24.64
CA SER A 267 42.11 20.02 23.47
C SER A 267 41.29 21.28 23.14
N THR A 268 42.06 22.33 22.88
CA THR A 268 41.81 23.77 22.92
C THR A 268 41.20 24.34 21.64
N TYR A 269 40.92 25.65 21.68
CA TYR A 269 40.51 26.63 20.65
C TYR A 269 38.98 26.89 20.61
N GLY A 270 38.41 28.05 20.94
CA GLY A 270 38.93 29.37 21.29
C GLY A 270 38.06 30.47 20.65
N PHE A 271 37.44 31.34 21.47
CA PHE A 271 36.88 32.68 21.15
C PHE A 271 35.68 32.75 20.14
N GLN A 272 34.65 33.59 20.23
CA GLN A 272 34.43 34.88 20.90
C GLN A 272 32.92 35.19 21.02
N HIS A 273 32.55 35.91 22.07
CA HIS A 273 31.27 36.60 22.28
C HIS A 273 30.84 37.46 21.08
N SER A 274 29.52 37.50 20.81
CA SER A 274 28.83 38.73 20.38
C SER A 274 27.41 38.72 20.91
N GLU A 275 27.09 39.74 21.69
CA GLU A 275 25.76 40.07 22.19
C GLU A 275 24.81 40.50 21.06
N SER A 276 23.51 40.45 21.39
CA SER A 276 22.28 40.69 20.63
C SER A 276 22.17 42.05 19.91
N PRO A 277 21.13 42.25 19.06
CA PRO A 277 19.90 42.82 19.61
C PRO A 277 18.58 42.26 19.08
N VAL A 278 17.59 42.43 19.96
CA VAL A 278 16.13 42.31 19.81
C VAL A 278 15.60 42.93 18.50
N SER A 279 14.66 42.25 17.85
CA SER A 279 13.71 42.87 16.91
C SER A 279 12.34 42.25 17.12
N ASP A 280 11.45 43.04 17.70
CA ASP A 280 10.00 42.89 17.72
C ASP A 280 9.44 42.76 16.29
N TYR A 281 8.34 42.01 16.12
CA TYR A 281 7.16 42.31 15.28
C TYR A 281 6.24 41.08 15.23
N TRP A 282 5.19 41.08 16.06
CA TRP A 282 3.99 40.25 15.89
C TRP A 282 2.77 41.18 15.75
N PRO A 283 1.96 41.09 14.67
CA PRO A 283 0.69 41.81 14.59
C PRO A 283 -0.42 41.07 15.37
N GLN A 284 -1.21 41.84 16.12
CA GLN A 284 -2.36 41.40 16.90
C GLN A 284 -3.57 41.02 16.01
N PRO A 285 -4.43 40.06 16.43
CA PRO A 285 -5.72 39.83 15.82
C PRO A 285 -6.79 40.81 16.35
N ILE A 286 -7.48 41.46 15.41
CA ILE A 286 -8.61 42.37 15.64
C ILE A 286 -9.84 41.55 16.08
N LEU A 287 -10.35 41.85 17.27
CA LEU A 287 -11.65 41.44 17.77
C LEU A 287 -12.75 42.27 17.10
N LEU A 288 -13.70 41.62 16.43
CA LEU A 288 -14.99 42.21 16.05
C LEU A 288 -15.97 42.03 17.22
N GLY A 289 -16.32 43.15 17.86
CA GLY A 289 -17.41 43.27 18.82
C GLY A 289 -18.70 43.74 18.14
N GLU A 290 -19.82 43.27 18.68
CA GLU A 290 -21.20 43.61 18.34
C GLU A 290 -21.57 45.08 18.60
N GLY A 291 -22.60 45.54 17.87
CA GLY A 291 -23.67 46.37 18.46
C GLY A 291 -23.76 47.82 18.00
N GLY A 292 -24.80 48.17 17.25
CA GLY A 292 -25.22 49.55 16.96
C GLY A 292 -25.83 49.72 15.58
#